data_AF-A0A7T5JST2-F1
#
_entry.id   AF-A0A7T5JST2-F1
#
_cell.length_a   1.000
_cell.length_b   1.000
_cell.length_c   1.000
_cell.angle_alpha   90.00
_cell.angle_beta   90.00
_cell.angle_gamma   90.00
#
_symmetry.space_group_name_H-M   'P 1'
#
loop_
_entity.id
_entity.type
_entity.pdbx_description
1 polymer ?
#
loop_
_entity_poly.entity_id
_entity_poly.type
_entity_poly.pdbx_seq_one_letter_code
_entity_poly.pdbx_strand_id
1 'polypeptide(L)'
;MAINEEQVSELKKELYAELDELSRKHRSFKLRTSVVTNLLMPGLGFFVYGQSYVKGLISLVIFWGYFWFFVKDIVPNTDAGVAVFYFIPTVVIWIVSAVMVAYLDG
;
A
#
# COMPACT_ATOMS: atom_id res chain seq x y z
N MET A 1 -20.37 10.02 47.42
CA MET A 1 -20.99 9.76 46.11
C MET A 1 -20.51 8.38 45.70
N ALA A 2 -21.32 7.34 45.89
CA ALA A 2 -20.92 5.99 45.51
C ALA A 2 -21.01 5.91 43.98
N ILE A 3 -19.89 5.66 43.32
CA ILE A 3 -19.85 5.41 41.90
C ILE A 3 -20.65 4.12 41.68
N ASN A 4 -21.80 4.22 41.02
CA ASN A 4 -22.66 3.06 40.75
C ASN A 4 -21.97 2.19 39.69
N GLU A 5 -21.86 0.88 39.91
CA GLU A 5 -21.21 -0.05 38.97
C GLU A 5 -21.83 0.01 37.57
N GLU A 6 -23.11 0.36 37.51
CA GLU A 6 -23.86 0.58 36.27
C GLU A 6 -23.29 1.74 35.43
N GLN A 7 -22.94 2.86 36.07
CA GLN A 7 -22.31 4.02 35.41
C GLN A 7 -20.90 3.68 34.90
N VAL A 8 -20.16 2.84 35.62
CA VAL A 8 -18.83 2.36 35.19
C VAL A 8 -18.94 1.43 33.98
N SER A 9 -19.99 0.59 33.95
CA SER A 9 -20.27 -0.31 32.83
C SER A 9 -20.66 0.45 31.56
N GLU A 10 -21.53 1.47 31.67
CA GLU A 10 -21.89 2.33 30.54
C GLU A 10 -20.67 3.09 29.99
N LEU A 11 -19.87 3.70 30.87
CA LEU A 11 -18.67 4.42 30.46
C LEU A 11 -17.64 3.51 29.77
N LYS A 12 -17.49 2.26 30.23
CA LYS A 12 -16.63 1.27 29.54
C LYS A 12 -17.16 0.96 28.14
N LYS A 13 -18.47 0.78 27.97
CA LYS A 13 -19.08 0.51 26.65
C LYS A 13 -18.88 1.66 25.68
N GLU A 14 -19.09 2.90 26.12
CA GLU A 14 -18.83 4.08 25.29
C GLU A 14 -17.36 4.17 24.90
N LEU A 15 -16.45 3.97 25.86
CA LEU A 15 -15.01 4.00 25.59
C LEU A 15 -14.58 2.94 24.57
N TYR A 16 -15.09 1.71 24.68
CA TYR A 16 -14.79 0.65 23.71
C TYR A 16 -15.38 0.95 22.33
N ALA A 17 -16.57 1.55 22.26
CA ALA A 17 -17.17 1.95 20.99
C ALA A 17 -16.34 3.05 20.30
N GLU A 18 -15.86 4.05 21.05
CA GLU A 18 -14.98 5.08 20.52
C GLU A 18 -13.63 4.51 20.06
N LEU A 19 -13.04 3.59 20.83
CA LEU A 19 -11.79 2.93 20.45
C LEU A 19 -11.95 2.12 19.15
N ASP A 20 -13.07 1.42 18.98
CA ASP A 20 -13.33 0.65 17.76
C ASP A 20 -13.57 1.56 16.54
N GLU A 21 -14.29 2.67 16.72
CA GLU A 21 -14.47 3.67 15.67
C GLU A 21 -13.12 4.30 15.27
N LEU A 22 -12.28 4.63 16.26
CA LEU A 22 -10.94 5.18 16.04
C LEU A 22 -10.04 4.18 15.30
N SER A 23 -10.07 2.90 15.70
CA SER A 23 -9.36 1.81 15.03
C SER A 23 -9.77 1.67 13.56
N ARG A 24 -11.09 1.69 13.27
CA ARG A 24 -11.61 1.68 11.90
C ARG A 24 -11.15 2.89 11.08
N LYS A 25 -11.22 4.10 11.64
CA LYS A 25 -10.75 5.32 10.97
C LYS A 25 -9.26 5.26 10.68
N HIS A 26 -8.47 4.80 11.65
CA HIS A 26 -7.02 4.64 11.49
C HIS A 26 -6.67 3.62 10.40
N ARG A 27 -7.35 2.46 10.37
CA ARG A 27 -7.18 1.45 9.31
C ARG A 27 -7.52 2.02 7.92
N SER A 28 -8.63 2.75 7.80
CA SER A 28 -9.02 3.37 6.52
C SER A 28 -8.00 4.41 6.05
N PHE A 29 -7.49 5.24 6.97
CA PHE A 29 -6.44 6.21 6.66
C PHE A 29 -5.13 5.53 6.22
N LYS A 30 -4.71 4.49 6.94
CA LYS A 30 -3.53 3.68 6.61
C LYS A 30 -3.63 3.06 5.21
N LEU A 31 -4.79 2.53 4.84
CA LEU A 31 -5.04 1.95 3.52
C LEU A 31 -4.97 2.99 2.40
N ARG A 32 -5.56 4.18 2.60
CA ARG A 32 -5.50 5.27 1.60
C ARG A 32 -4.07 5.77 1.41
N THR A 33 -3.35 5.98 2.51
CA THR A 33 -1.96 6.46 2.46
C THR A 33 -1.01 5.41 1.89
N SER A 34 -1.24 4.12 2.15
CA SER A 34 -0.47 3.02 1.55
C SER A 34 -0.61 2.99 0.03
N VAL A 35 -1.84 3.12 -0.48
CA VAL A 35 -2.13 3.15 -1.91
C VAL A 35 -1.49 4.36 -2.58
N VAL A 36 -1.64 5.57 -2.00
CA VAL A 36 -1.01 6.79 -2.53
C VAL A 36 0.52 6.66 -2.55
N THR A 37 1.11 6.13 -1.49
CA THR A 37 2.57 5.93 -1.41
C THR A 37 3.06 4.93 -2.47
N ASN A 38 2.29 3.86 -2.71
CA ASN A 38 2.64 2.86 -3.72
C ASN A 38 2.41 3.33 -5.16
N LEU A 39 1.45 4.24 -5.36
CA LEU A 39 1.29 5.00 -6.60
C LEU A 39 2.52 5.87 -6.85
N LEU A 40 3.02 6.59 -5.86
CA LEU A 40 4.23 7.41 -6.06
C LEU A 40 5.46 6.57 -6.39
N MET A 41 5.64 5.44 -5.71
CA MET A 41 6.71 4.50 -6.01
C MET A 41 6.28 3.06 -5.67
N PRO A 42 6.23 2.15 -6.66
CA PRO A 42 5.86 0.77 -6.42
C PRO A 42 6.81 0.10 -5.42
N GLY A 43 6.23 -0.55 -4.41
CA GLY A 43 6.94 -1.15 -3.28
C GLY A 43 6.88 -0.29 -1.99
N LEU A 44 6.87 1.04 -2.07
CA LEU A 44 6.93 1.90 -0.87
C LEU A 44 5.67 1.80 0.01
N GLY A 45 4.49 1.59 -0.59
CA GLY A 45 3.25 1.44 0.17
C GLY A 45 3.29 0.23 1.11
N PHE A 46 4.00 -0.83 0.74
CA PHE A 46 4.22 -1.99 1.60
C PHE A 46 5.18 -1.72 2.75
N PHE A 47 6.20 -0.87 2.53
CA PHE A 47 7.20 -0.56 3.55
C PHE A 47 6.66 0.36 4.65
N VAL A 48 5.90 1.39 4.26
CA VAL A 48 5.42 2.40 5.21
C VAL A 48 4.12 1.96 5.89
N TYR A 49 3.27 1.23 5.16
CA TYR A 49 1.89 0.97 5.60
C TYR A 49 1.41 -0.47 5.37
N GLY A 50 2.22 -1.36 4.78
CA GLY A 50 1.85 -2.76 4.60
C GLY A 50 2.17 -3.62 5.82
N GLN A 51 1.48 -4.77 5.94
CA GLN A 51 1.78 -5.81 6.93
C GLN A 51 2.98 -6.69 6.54
N SER A 52 3.50 -6.60 5.30
CA SER A 52 4.53 -7.50 4.78
C SER A 52 5.64 -6.77 4.04
N TYR A 53 6.77 -6.62 4.74
CA TYR A 53 8.03 -6.06 4.22
C TYR A 53 8.57 -6.84 3.01
N VAL A 54 8.42 -8.18 3.03
CA VAL A 54 8.88 -9.07 1.96
C VAL A 54 8.17 -8.78 0.64
N LYS A 55 6.85 -8.57 0.65
CA LYS A 55 6.08 -8.22 -0.55
C LYS A 55 6.51 -6.86 -1.13
N GLY A 56 6.80 -5.90 -0.25
CA GLY A 56 7.36 -4.61 -0.64
C GLY A 56 8.70 -4.72 -1.33
N LEU A 57 9.62 -5.50 -0.75
CA LEU A 57 10.94 -5.74 -1.32
C LEU A 57 10.86 -6.41 -2.69
N ILE A 58 10.03 -7.44 -2.83
CA ILE A 58 9.83 -8.14 -4.11
C ILE A 58 9.29 -7.16 -5.16
N SER A 59 8.25 -6.39 -4.84
CA SER A 59 7.69 -5.41 -5.78
C SER A 59 8.71 -4.36 -6.20
N LEU A 60 9.53 -3.89 -5.27
CA LEU A 60 10.54 -2.86 -5.52
C LEU A 60 11.65 -3.42 -6.43
N VAL A 61 12.14 -4.63 -6.14
CA VAL A 61 13.17 -5.30 -6.94
C VAL A 61 12.68 -5.61 -8.35
N ILE A 62 11.46 -6.12 -8.51
CA ILE A 62 10.88 -6.43 -9.83
C ILE A 62 10.70 -5.15 -10.65
N PHE A 63 10.14 -4.10 -10.04
CA PHE A 63 9.94 -2.83 -10.75
C PHE A 63 11.26 -2.18 -11.15
N TRP A 64 12.18 -1.99 -10.21
CA TRP A 64 13.47 -1.36 -10.51
C TRP A 64 14.35 -2.21 -11.41
N GLY A 65 14.35 -3.53 -11.24
CA GLY A 65 15.08 -4.45 -12.11
C GLY A 65 14.59 -4.37 -13.55
N TYR A 66 13.27 -4.38 -13.76
CA TYR A 66 12.71 -4.25 -15.09
C TYR A 66 12.90 -2.85 -15.67
N PHE A 67 12.69 -1.80 -14.87
CA PHE A 67 12.91 -0.42 -15.31
C PHE A 67 14.36 -0.18 -15.71
N TRP A 68 15.31 -0.73 -14.96
CA TRP A 68 16.74 -0.64 -15.30
C TRP A 68 17.05 -1.35 -16.61
N PHE A 69 16.57 -2.59 -16.78
CA PHE A 69 16.70 -3.34 -18.03
C PHE A 69 16.09 -2.59 -19.22
N PHE A 70 14.91 -1.99 -19.02
CA PHE A 70 14.24 -1.18 -20.03
C PHE A 70 15.11 0.01 -20.47
N VAL A 71 15.60 0.81 -19.52
CA VAL A 71 16.38 2.02 -19.83
C VAL A 71 17.75 1.68 -20.41
N LYS A 72 18.40 0.61 -19.92
CA LYS A 72 19.78 0.27 -20.32
C LYS A 72 19.84 -0.52 -21.62
N ASP A 73 18.94 -1.48 -21.81
CA ASP A 73 19.05 -2.45 -22.90
C ASP A 73 17.97 -2.26 -23.96
N ILE A 74 16.74 -1.83 -23.61
CA ILE A 74 15.66 -1.69 -24.58
C ILE A 74 15.72 -0.33 -25.27
N VAL A 75 15.71 0.76 -24.51
CA VAL A 75 15.68 2.14 -25.05
C VAL A 75 16.82 2.43 -26.03
N PRO A 76 18.09 2.03 -25.78
CA PRO A 76 19.19 2.36 -26.68
C PRO A 76 19.25 1.49 -27.94
N ASN A 77 18.62 0.31 -27.92
CA ASN A 77 18.74 -0.70 -28.98
C ASN A 77 17.45 -0.88 -29.79
N THR A 78 16.42 -0.08 -29.52
CA THR A 78 15.08 -0.25 -30.09
C THR A 78 14.52 1.08 -30.55
N ASP A 79 13.74 1.07 -31.64
CA ASP A 79 12.99 2.25 -32.07
C ASP A 79 12.04 2.71 -30.96
N ALA A 80 11.87 4.03 -30.82
CA ALA A 80 11.05 4.62 -29.76
C ALA A 80 9.61 4.11 -29.77
N GLY A 81 9.02 3.87 -30.95
CA GLY A 81 7.67 3.34 -31.06
C GLY A 81 7.55 1.91 -30.55
N VAL A 82 8.59 1.09 -30.76
CA VAL A 82 8.65 -0.29 -30.28
C VAL A 82 8.98 -0.34 -28.78
N ALA A 83 9.82 0.58 -28.30
CA ALA A 83 10.13 0.70 -26.87
C ALA A 83 8.88 0.95 -26.01
N VAL A 84 7.87 1.65 -26.51
CA VAL A 84 6.60 1.86 -25.78
C VAL A 84 5.92 0.53 -25.41
N PHE A 85 5.94 -0.47 -26.31
CA PHE A 85 5.35 -1.78 -26.01
C PHE A 85 6.10 -2.52 -24.91
N TYR A 86 7.42 -2.38 -24.89
CA TYR A 86 8.27 -2.92 -23.83
C TYR A 86 8.17 -2.13 -22.52
N PHE A 87 7.49 -0.97 -22.49
CA PHE A 87 7.22 -0.29 -21.24
C PHE A 87 5.96 -0.80 -20.52
N ILE A 88 5.05 -1.46 -21.26
CA ILE A 88 3.78 -1.97 -20.73
C ILE A 88 3.98 -2.86 -19.49
N PRO A 89 4.95 -3.80 -19.44
CA PRO A 89 5.17 -4.62 -18.25
C PRO A 89 5.52 -3.80 -17.01
N THR A 90 6.26 -2.70 -17.13
CA THR A 90 6.54 -1.76 -16.03
C THR A 90 5.25 -1.20 -15.44
N VAL A 91 4.33 -0.77 -16.30
CA VAL A 91 3.03 -0.23 -15.90
C VAL A 91 2.18 -1.30 -15.23
N VAL A 92 2.18 -2.53 -15.76
CA VAL A 92 1.48 -3.66 -15.16
C VAL A 92 2.01 -3.97 -13.76
N ILE A 93 3.33 -4.07 -13.59
CA ILE A 93 3.97 -4.30 -12.28
C ILE A 93 3.56 -3.20 -11.29
N TRP A 94 3.56 -1.94 -11.74
CA TRP A 94 3.19 -0.79 -10.91
C TRP A 94 1.72 -0.86 -10.44
N ILE A 95 0.79 -1.12 -11.36
CA ILE A 95 -0.64 -1.25 -11.04
C ILE A 95 -0.89 -2.45 -10.12
N VAL A 96 -0.33 -3.62 -10.44
CA VAL A 96 -0.48 -4.83 -9.62
C VAL A 96 0.05 -4.60 -8.21
N SER A 97 1.18 -3.91 -8.07
CA SER A 97 1.73 -3.51 -6.77
C SER A 97 0.75 -2.63 -5.99
N ALA A 98 0.22 -1.57 -6.62
CA ALA A 98 -0.75 -0.67 -5.98
C ALA A 98 -2.03 -1.39 -5.54
N VAL A 99 -2.53 -2.30 -6.38
CA VAL A 99 -3.69 -3.15 -6.10
C VAL A 99 -3.39 -4.09 -4.93
N MET A 100 -2.26 -4.79 -4.93
CA MET A 100 -1.89 -5.69 -3.83
C MET A 100 -1.80 -4.98 -2.48
N VAL A 101 -1.37 -3.72 -2.45
CA VAL A 101 -1.37 -2.90 -1.24
C VAL A 101 -2.79 -2.56 -0.79
N ALA A 102 -3.70 -2.27 -1.72
CA ALA A 102 -5.11 -1.98 -1.41
C ALA A 102 -5.85 -3.20 -0.84
N TYR A 103 -5.54 -4.41 -1.32
CA TYR A 103 -6.19 -5.65 -0.89
C TYR A 103 -5.58 -6.30 0.36
N LEU A 104 -4.41 -5.84 0.82
CA LEU A 104 -3.74 -6.42 1.99
C LEU A 104 -4.41 -6.12 3.34
N ASP A 105 -5.32 -5.15 3.37
CA ASP A 105 -6.11 -4.79 4.55
C ASP A 105 -7.61 -5.11 4.36
N GLY A 106 -7.99 -5.91 3.36
CA GLY A 106 -9.34 -6.44 3.13
C GLY A 106 -9.61 -7.72 3.90
#